data_AF-A0A9P7RLX7-F1
#
_entry.id   AF-A0A9P7RLX7-F1
#
_cell.length_a   1.000
_cell.length_b   1.000
_cell.length_c   1.000
_cell.angle_alpha   90.00
_cell.angle_beta   90.00
_cell.angle_gamma   90.00
#
_symmetry.space_group_name_H-M   'P 1'
#
loop_
_entity.id
_entity.type
_entity.pdbx_description
1 polymer ?
#
loop_
_entity_poly.entity_id
_entity_poly.type
_entity_poly.pdbx_seq_one_letter_code
_entity_poly.pdbx_strand_id
1 'polypeptide(L)'
;MVDNSMVCTPHNIPQSVYVLLLLENSSGLFDIWPDLRDRYLGPLLQKIEVDNSSSPVITFVLESLPANSTQIKRPIVPRQYHTSHDGLLSVRFNDSPSNRLTYSKIQEAAQFITSKIDANGSVLRHIVIAAASPPLEETSAEPESGFPPGTSCWYRLADYLAKADVRCHLMLKSGQDWEGLTNLFEEMLQLQQITEDKTMAIDMHKIIVRLSSQRKSSQRDNKTHGPGNSGA
;
A
#
# COMPACT_ATOMS: atom_id res chain seq x y z
N MET A 1 31.36 -33.31 11.82
CA MET A 1 30.84 -32.53 10.68
C MET A 1 29.34 -32.73 10.67
N VAL A 2 28.58 -31.71 11.08
CA VAL A 2 27.12 -31.78 11.14
C VAL A 2 26.60 -31.04 9.92
N ASP A 3 25.93 -31.78 9.06
CA ASP A 3 25.38 -31.31 7.80
C ASP A 3 24.15 -30.44 8.10
N ASN A 4 24.34 -29.12 8.07
CA ASN A 4 23.25 -28.15 8.21
C ASN A 4 22.46 -28.12 6.89
N SER A 5 21.65 -29.16 6.70
CA SER A 5 20.64 -29.20 5.65
C SER A 5 19.70 -28.00 5.84
N MET A 6 19.82 -27.06 4.91
CA MET A 6 18.99 -25.86 4.82
C MET A 6 17.57 -26.29 4.49
N VAL A 7 16.75 -26.47 5.53
CA VAL A 7 15.32 -26.75 5.40
C VAL A 7 14.67 -25.52 4.76
N CYS A 8 14.37 -25.60 3.46
CA CYS A 8 13.45 -24.67 2.82
C CYS A 8 12.08 -24.87 3.46
N THR A 9 11.74 -24.01 4.42
CA THR A 9 10.37 -23.95 4.91
C THR A 9 9.49 -23.47 3.75
N PRO A 10 8.39 -24.18 3.43
CA PRO A 10 7.50 -23.77 2.36
C PRO A 10 7.02 -22.34 2.65
N HIS A 11 7.15 -21.46 1.66
CA HIS A 11 6.48 -20.16 1.70
C HIS A 11 4.99 -20.43 1.92
N ASN A 12 4.48 -20.08 3.10
CA ASN A 12 3.06 -20.15 3.38
C ASN A 12 2.36 -19.22 2.40
N ILE A 13 1.63 -19.80 1.44
CA ILE A 13 0.79 -19.06 0.52
C ILE A 13 -0.24 -18.32 1.38
N PRO A 14 -0.33 -16.98 1.28
CA PRO A 14 -1.29 -16.21 2.06
C PRO A 14 -2.70 -16.70 1.76
N GLN A 15 -3.51 -16.87 2.80
CA GLN A 15 -4.86 -17.42 2.62
C GLN A 15 -5.88 -16.37 2.20
N SER A 16 -5.60 -15.10 2.49
CA SER A 16 -6.42 -13.97 2.10
C SER A 16 -5.54 -12.78 1.76
N VAL A 17 -6.02 -11.93 0.84
CA VAL A 17 -5.40 -10.66 0.50
C VAL A 17 -6.35 -9.53 0.87
N TYR A 18 -5.88 -8.61 1.70
CA TYR A 18 -6.62 -7.41 2.06
C TYR A 18 -6.01 -6.18 1.40
N VAL A 19 -6.84 -5.42 0.70
CA VAL A 19 -6.43 -4.15 0.08
C VAL A 19 -7.25 -3.03 0.67
N LEU A 20 -6.61 -2.03 1.28
CA LEU A 20 -7.25 -0.80 1.73
C LEU A 20 -6.96 0.33 0.74
N LEU A 21 -8.00 0.87 0.11
CA LEU A 21 -7.96 2.10 -0.68
C LEU A 21 -8.24 3.28 0.24
N LEU A 22 -7.19 4.03 0.59
CA LEU A 22 -7.28 5.30 1.30
C LEU A 22 -7.31 6.44 0.27
N LEU A 23 -8.44 7.13 0.17
CA LEU A 23 -8.69 8.13 -0.87
C LEU A 23 -8.89 9.51 -0.29
N GLU A 24 -8.22 10.51 -0.85
CA GLU A 24 -8.54 11.91 -0.60
C GLU A 24 -9.89 12.26 -1.23
N ASN A 25 -10.85 12.66 -0.40
CA ASN A 25 -12.20 13.02 -0.81
C ASN A 25 -12.32 14.48 -1.27
N SER A 26 -11.43 14.94 -2.16
CA SER A 26 -11.40 16.35 -2.61
C SER A 26 -11.84 16.52 -4.05
N SER A 27 -12.21 17.75 -4.45
CA SER A 27 -12.42 18.09 -5.86
C SER A 27 -11.18 17.84 -6.72
N GLY A 28 -9.99 18.08 -6.16
CA GLY A 28 -8.74 17.80 -6.85
C GLY A 28 -8.59 16.32 -7.24
N LEU A 29 -9.04 15.39 -6.39
CA LEU A 29 -9.02 13.97 -6.71
C LEU A 29 -10.20 13.58 -7.61
N PHE A 30 -11.37 14.20 -7.40
CA PHE A 30 -12.54 14.02 -8.27
C PHE A 30 -12.23 14.33 -9.74
N ASP A 31 -11.55 15.44 -10.01
CA ASP A 31 -11.19 15.89 -11.37
C ASP A 31 -10.34 14.87 -12.13
N ILE A 32 -9.47 14.15 -11.41
CA ILE A 32 -8.61 13.12 -11.98
C ILE A 32 -9.12 11.70 -11.75
N TRP A 33 -10.28 11.55 -11.09
CA TRP A 33 -10.78 10.26 -10.64
C TRP A 33 -11.02 9.26 -11.78
N PRO A 34 -11.65 9.64 -12.92
CA PRO A 34 -11.85 8.68 -14.01
C PRO A 34 -10.53 8.10 -14.54
N ASP A 35 -9.53 8.95 -14.77
CA ASP A 35 -8.20 8.51 -15.22
C ASP A 35 -7.52 7.67 -14.12
N LEU A 36 -7.55 8.14 -12.87
CA LEU A 36 -6.97 7.44 -11.72
C LEU A 36 -7.57 6.03 -11.54
N ARG A 37 -8.90 5.93 -11.57
CA ARG A 37 -9.67 4.70 -11.41
C ARG A 37 -9.39 3.72 -12.55
N ASP A 38 -9.57 4.16 -13.79
CA ASP A 38 -9.62 3.26 -14.94
C ASP A 38 -8.24 2.89 -15.47
N ARG A 39 -7.27 3.80 -15.39
CA ARG A 39 -5.93 3.59 -15.95
C ARG A 39 -4.89 3.12 -14.95
N TYR A 40 -5.11 3.35 -13.65
CA TYR A 40 -4.09 3.07 -12.64
C TYR A 40 -4.58 2.15 -11.52
N LEU A 41 -5.63 2.52 -10.80
CA LEU A 41 -6.15 1.70 -9.70
C LEU A 41 -6.72 0.37 -10.18
N GLY A 42 -7.52 0.37 -11.25
CA GLY A 42 -8.07 -0.85 -11.86
C GLY A 42 -6.96 -1.85 -12.23
N PRO A 43 -5.97 -1.47 -13.06
CA PRO A 43 -4.86 -2.35 -13.41
C PRO A 43 -4.01 -2.80 -12.21
N LEU A 44 -3.79 -1.95 -11.20
CA LEU A 44 -3.10 -2.35 -9.97
C LEU A 44 -3.88 -3.44 -9.22
N LEU A 45 -5.18 -3.26 -9.02
CA LEU A 45 -6.01 -4.24 -8.32
C LEU A 45 -6.12 -5.54 -9.10
N GLN A 46 -6.26 -5.47 -10.42
CA GLN A 46 -6.23 -6.63 -11.29
C GLN A 46 -4.90 -7.38 -11.17
N LYS A 47 -3.77 -6.66 -11.12
CA LYS A 47 -2.46 -7.26 -10.91
C LYS A 47 -2.37 -7.98 -9.56
N ILE A 48 -2.85 -7.36 -8.49
CA ILE A 48 -2.89 -7.97 -7.15
C ILE A 48 -3.74 -9.26 -7.19
N GLU A 49 -4.90 -9.25 -7.86
CA GLU A 49 -5.75 -10.42 -8.04
C GLU A 49 -5.06 -11.54 -8.82
N VAL A 50 -4.38 -11.21 -9.92
CA VAL A 50 -3.65 -12.19 -10.75
C VAL A 50 -2.49 -12.81 -9.98
N ASP A 51 -1.68 -11.98 -9.30
CA ASP A 51 -0.53 -12.40 -8.51
C ASP A 51 -0.95 -13.28 -7.30
N ASN A 52 -2.21 -13.19 -6.87
CA ASN A 52 -2.76 -13.94 -5.74
C ASN A 52 -4.01 -14.75 -6.12
N SER A 53 -4.06 -15.31 -7.34
CA SER A 53 -5.23 -16.03 -7.87
C SER A 53 -5.73 -17.21 -7.02
N SER A 54 -4.90 -17.72 -6.11
CA SER A 54 -5.26 -18.78 -5.15
C SER A 54 -6.01 -18.29 -3.92
N SER A 55 -6.10 -16.99 -3.70
CA SER A 55 -6.50 -16.39 -2.43
C SER A 55 -7.57 -15.32 -2.66
N PRO A 56 -8.67 -15.29 -1.89
CA PRO A 56 -9.66 -14.23 -2.00
C PRO A 56 -9.05 -12.85 -1.74
N VAL A 57 -9.38 -11.91 -2.62
CA VAL A 57 -9.03 -10.50 -2.45
C VAL A 57 -10.24 -9.76 -1.88
N ILE A 58 -10.09 -9.16 -0.70
CA ILE A 58 -11.11 -8.32 -0.08
C ILE A 58 -10.62 -6.88 -0.08
N THR A 59 -11.44 -5.99 -0.63
CA THR A 59 -11.10 -4.57 -0.78
C THR A 59 -11.87 -3.75 0.24
N PHE A 60 -11.17 -2.84 0.91
CA PHE A 60 -11.71 -1.86 1.82
C PHE A 60 -11.56 -0.47 1.20
N VAL A 61 -12.57 0.38 1.34
CA VAL A 61 -12.54 1.76 0.85
C VAL A 61 -12.72 2.70 2.03
N LEU A 62 -11.77 3.62 2.19
CA LEU A 62 -11.80 4.66 3.20
C LEU A 62 -11.49 6.00 2.54
N GLU A 63 -12.47 6.87 2.49
CA GLU A 63 -12.25 8.26 2.10
C GLU A 63 -11.88 9.15 3.30
N SER A 64 -11.13 10.23 3.07
CA SER A 64 -11.03 11.33 4.04
C SER A 64 -12.42 11.95 4.31
N LEU A 65 -12.52 12.73 5.39
CA LEU A 65 -13.75 13.22 6.03
C LEU A 65 -14.86 13.73 5.06
N PRO A 66 -16.14 13.73 5.49
CA PRO A 66 -17.10 12.85 4.83
C PRO A 66 -18.10 13.55 3.92
N ALA A 67 -18.66 12.79 2.98
CA ALA A 67 -19.68 13.29 2.08
C ALA A 67 -20.97 13.78 2.75
N ASN A 68 -21.24 13.47 4.04
CA ASN A 68 -22.42 13.94 4.81
C ASN A 68 -22.17 13.94 6.35
N SER A 69 -21.40 14.88 6.92
CA SER A 69 -21.05 14.89 8.36
C SER A 69 -22.21 15.30 9.30
N THR A 70 -23.13 14.39 9.61
CA THR A 70 -23.94 14.45 10.86
C THR A 70 -23.43 13.46 11.92
N GLN A 71 -22.41 12.65 11.60
CA GLN A 71 -21.86 11.61 12.46
C GLN A 71 -20.50 11.97 13.09
N ILE A 72 -20.38 13.16 13.68
CA ILE A 72 -19.15 13.63 14.36
C ILE A 72 -18.70 12.70 15.53
N LYS A 73 -19.50 11.70 15.91
CA LYS A 73 -19.28 10.88 17.12
C LYS A 73 -18.85 9.42 16.87
N ARG A 74 -18.64 8.98 15.62
CA ARG A 74 -18.21 7.59 15.35
C ARG A 74 -16.97 7.57 14.46
N PRO A 75 -15.97 6.71 14.75
CA PRO A 75 -14.86 6.49 13.85
C PRO A 75 -15.40 5.99 12.50
N ILE A 76 -14.89 6.56 11.40
CA ILE A 76 -15.26 6.13 10.05
C ILE A 76 -14.69 4.74 9.83
N VAL A 77 -15.57 3.76 9.66
CA VAL A 77 -15.18 2.38 9.37
C VAL A 77 -15.07 2.23 7.85
N PRO A 78 -13.94 1.72 7.32
CA PRO A 78 -13.80 1.43 5.89
C PRO A 78 -14.91 0.51 5.38
N ARG A 79 -15.47 0.83 4.22
CA ARG A 79 -16.50 -0.01 3.57
C ARG A 79 -15.82 -1.21 2.93
N GLN A 80 -16.38 -2.41 3.11
CA GLN A 80 -15.81 -3.67 2.60
C GLN A 80 -16.53 -4.11 1.33
N TYR A 81 -15.75 -4.63 0.38
CA TYR A 81 -16.21 -5.17 -0.90
C TYR A 81 -15.50 -6.50 -1.19
N HIS A 82 -16.23 -7.43 -1.81
CA HIS A 82 -15.71 -8.74 -2.21
C HIS A 82 -15.07 -8.73 -3.61
N THR A 83 -15.21 -7.63 -4.34
CA THR A 83 -14.52 -7.42 -5.62
C THR A 83 -13.83 -6.05 -5.58
N SER A 84 -12.66 -5.97 -6.22
CA SER A 84 -11.94 -4.71 -6.37
C SER A 84 -12.75 -3.68 -7.17
N HIS A 85 -13.47 -4.14 -8.19
CA HIS A 85 -14.27 -3.29 -9.07
C HIS A 85 -15.41 -2.59 -8.34
N ASP A 86 -16.17 -3.31 -7.51
CA ASP A 86 -17.27 -2.72 -6.74
C ASP A 86 -16.75 -1.66 -5.76
N GLY A 87 -15.58 -1.90 -5.16
CA GLY A 87 -14.91 -0.93 -4.29
C GLY A 87 -14.66 0.38 -5.02
N LEU A 88 -14.05 0.33 -6.22
CA LEU A 88 -13.76 1.50 -7.03
C LEU A 88 -15.02 2.26 -7.49
N LEU A 89 -16.08 1.54 -7.88
CA LEU A 89 -17.34 2.17 -8.30
C LEU A 89 -18.12 2.80 -7.14
N SER A 90 -17.83 2.38 -5.91
CA SER A 90 -18.53 2.86 -4.72
C SER A 90 -18.02 4.18 -4.14
N VAL A 91 -16.92 4.72 -4.67
CA VAL A 91 -16.27 5.94 -4.18
C VAL A 91 -17.19 7.13 -4.42
N ARG A 92 -17.36 7.95 -3.39
CA ARG A 92 -18.24 9.13 -3.44
C ARG A 92 -17.48 10.37 -3.06
N PHE A 93 -17.47 11.33 -3.99
CA PHE A 93 -16.80 12.60 -3.79
C PHE A 93 -17.68 13.65 -3.13
N ASN A 94 -17.08 14.48 -2.29
CA ASN A 94 -17.65 15.71 -1.77
C ASN A 94 -16.70 16.89 -2.00
N ASP A 95 -17.25 18.04 -2.35
CA ASP A 95 -16.46 19.22 -2.72
C ASP A 95 -15.98 20.04 -1.51
N SER A 96 -15.85 19.42 -0.32
CA SER A 96 -15.37 20.16 0.84
C SER A 96 -13.84 20.31 0.80
N PRO A 97 -13.29 21.53 0.96
CA PRO A 97 -11.84 21.75 0.98
C PRO A 97 -11.17 21.13 2.22
N SER A 98 -11.95 20.77 3.25
CA SER A 98 -11.46 20.09 4.45
C SER A 98 -11.09 18.62 4.23
N ASN A 99 -11.32 18.07 3.04
CA ASN A 99 -11.21 16.64 2.79
C ASN A 99 -9.81 16.19 2.34
N ARG A 100 -8.79 16.94 2.73
CA ARG A 100 -7.41 16.52 2.50
C ARG A 100 -7.09 15.34 3.41
N LEU A 101 -6.15 14.50 3.00
CA LEU A 101 -5.60 13.50 3.92
C LEU A 101 -4.81 14.22 5.02
N THR A 102 -4.82 13.64 6.21
CA THR A 102 -3.99 14.08 7.34
C THR A 102 -3.11 12.92 7.78
N TYR A 103 -2.05 13.21 8.54
CA TYR A 103 -1.23 12.16 9.12
C TYR A 103 -2.06 11.19 9.98
N SER A 104 -2.90 11.69 10.90
CA SER A 104 -3.75 10.84 11.74
C SER A 104 -4.66 9.94 10.91
N LYS A 105 -5.23 10.43 9.80
CA LYS A 105 -6.09 9.62 8.93
C LYS A 105 -5.33 8.45 8.28
N ILE A 106 -4.09 8.69 7.85
CA ILE A 106 -3.25 7.64 7.27
C ILE A 106 -2.81 6.66 8.35
N GLN A 107 -2.51 7.14 9.56
CA GLN A 107 -2.19 6.28 10.71
C GLN A 107 -3.39 5.41 11.11
N GLU A 108 -4.60 5.95 11.17
CA GLU A 108 -5.84 5.20 11.41
C GLU A 108 -6.07 4.12 10.34
N ALA A 109 -5.85 4.47 9.07
CA ALA A 109 -5.94 3.53 7.95
C ALA A 109 -4.92 2.38 8.09
N ALA A 110 -3.68 2.72 8.47
CA ALA A 110 -2.64 1.73 8.76
C ALA A 110 -3.05 0.81 9.91
N GLN A 111 -3.50 1.35 11.05
CA GLN A 111 -3.99 0.57 12.19
C GLN A 111 -5.17 -0.33 11.81
N PHE A 112 -6.09 0.16 10.98
CA PHE A 112 -7.20 -0.64 10.50
C PHE A 112 -6.71 -1.84 9.69
N ILE A 113 -5.84 -1.64 8.69
CA ILE A 113 -5.43 -2.73 7.83
C ILE A 113 -4.54 -3.75 8.57
N THR A 114 -3.67 -3.31 9.48
CA THR A 114 -2.84 -4.21 10.30
C THR A 114 -3.69 -5.04 11.28
N SER A 115 -4.81 -4.51 11.76
CA SER A 115 -5.76 -5.25 12.61
C SER A 115 -6.44 -6.41 11.88
N LYS A 116 -6.40 -6.43 10.54
CA LYS A 116 -7.00 -7.51 9.76
C LYS A 116 -6.13 -8.75 9.82
N ILE A 117 -6.63 -9.74 10.54
CA ILE A 117 -6.08 -11.09 10.63
C ILE A 117 -7.11 -12.06 10.07
N ASP A 118 -6.63 -13.13 9.45
CA ASP A 118 -7.47 -14.27 9.06
C ASP A 118 -7.36 -15.35 10.14
N ALA A 119 -8.31 -16.28 10.18
CA ALA A 119 -8.41 -17.32 11.21
C ALA A 119 -7.12 -18.16 11.35
N ASN A 120 -6.39 -18.30 10.25
CA ASN A 120 -5.14 -19.07 10.17
C ASN A 120 -3.88 -18.19 10.20
N GLY A 121 -4.03 -16.88 10.42
CA GLY A 121 -2.93 -15.94 10.67
C GLY A 121 -2.09 -15.51 9.46
N SER A 122 -2.25 -16.13 8.28
CA SER A 122 -1.49 -15.77 7.07
C SER A 122 -2.31 -14.90 6.12
N VAL A 123 -1.96 -13.61 6.06
CA VAL A 123 -2.67 -12.59 5.27
C VAL A 123 -1.66 -11.69 4.59
N LEU A 124 -1.88 -11.42 3.31
CA LEU A 124 -1.16 -10.36 2.60
C LEU A 124 -1.96 -9.05 2.69
N ARG A 125 -1.30 -7.96 3.09
CA ARG A 125 -1.95 -6.66 3.29
C ARG A 125 -1.38 -5.61 2.35
N HIS A 126 -2.26 -4.84 1.75
CA HIS A 126 -1.92 -3.69 0.93
C HIS A 126 -2.66 -2.46 1.43
N ILE A 127 -1.96 -1.32 1.47
CA ILE A 127 -2.56 -0.01 1.57
C ILE A 127 -2.21 0.77 0.29
N VAL A 128 -3.23 1.33 -0.35
CA VAL A 128 -3.12 2.19 -1.52
C VAL A 128 -3.57 3.57 -1.12
N ILE A 129 -2.67 4.54 -1.15
CA ILE A 129 -2.96 5.94 -0.80
C ILE A 129 -3.11 6.72 -2.11
N ALA A 130 -4.31 7.26 -2.34
CA ALA A 130 -4.60 8.08 -3.50
C ALA A 130 -4.96 9.52 -3.08
N ALA A 131 -4.23 10.49 -3.60
CA ALA A 131 -4.31 11.88 -3.16
C ALA A 131 -4.06 12.88 -4.29
N ALA A 132 -4.71 14.03 -4.19
CA ALA A 132 -4.55 15.15 -5.13
C ALA A 132 -3.91 16.38 -4.50
N SER A 133 -3.77 16.42 -3.18
CA SER A 133 -3.03 17.44 -2.44
C SER A 133 -2.16 16.81 -1.33
N PRO A 134 -1.04 17.47 -0.96
CA PRO A 134 -0.18 16.97 0.12
C PRO A 134 -0.96 16.72 1.41
N PRO A 135 -0.59 15.75 2.25
CA PRO A 135 -1.22 15.60 3.56
C PRO A 135 -1.11 16.88 4.39
N LEU A 136 -2.13 17.19 5.18
CA LEU A 136 -2.05 18.27 6.16
C LEU A 136 -1.12 17.86 7.31
N GLU A 137 -0.16 18.74 7.61
CA GLU A 137 0.67 18.60 8.81
C GLU A 137 -0.16 18.89 10.06
N GLU A 138 -0.21 17.91 10.96
CA GLU A 138 -0.82 18.08 12.27
C GLU A 138 0.27 18.55 13.24
N THR A 139 0.15 19.77 13.75
CA THR A 139 1.13 20.41 14.65
C THR A 139 1.22 19.76 16.04
N SER A 140 0.37 18.78 16.35
CA SER A 140 0.17 18.27 17.72
C SER A 140 0.50 16.79 17.90
N ALA A 141 1.36 16.19 17.06
CA ALA A 141 1.83 14.84 17.32
C ALA A 141 2.76 14.87 18.55
N GLU A 142 2.19 14.63 19.73
CA GLU A 142 2.95 14.40 20.96
C GLU A 142 4.05 13.35 20.68
N PRO A 143 5.27 13.55 21.18
CA PRO A 143 6.35 12.62 20.96
C PRO A 143 5.99 11.26 21.59
N GLU A 144 5.72 10.27 20.73
CA GLU A 144 5.51 8.89 21.17
C GLU A 144 6.77 8.38 21.88
N SER A 145 6.60 7.81 23.07
CA SER A 145 7.68 7.21 23.85
C SER A 145 8.29 6.03 23.09
N GLY A 146 9.61 6.05 22.86
CA GLY A 146 10.35 4.92 22.27
C GLY A 146 11.13 5.26 21.00
N PHE A 147 10.95 6.44 20.43
CA PHE A 147 11.76 6.93 19.31
C PHE A 147 12.70 8.06 19.75
N PRO A 148 13.91 8.16 19.15
CA PRO A 148 14.80 9.29 19.39
C PRO A 148 14.12 10.64 19.07
N PRO A 149 14.45 11.72 19.81
CA PRO A 149 14.00 13.06 19.47
C PRO A 149 14.32 13.41 18.01
N GLY A 150 13.36 14.02 17.31
CA GLY A 150 13.51 14.41 15.90
C GLY A 150 13.19 13.31 14.88
N THR A 151 12.76 12.12 15.32
CA THR A 151 12.31 11.08 14.38
C THR A 151 11.03 11.52 13.65
N SER A 152 11.10 11.56 12.32
CA SER A 152 9.95 11.87 11.45
C SER A 152 8.74 10.98 11.76
N CYS A 153 7.54 11.54 11.79
CA CYS A 153 6.31 10.76 11.95
C CYS A 153 6.10 9.79 10.78
N TRP A 154 6.54 10.17 9.58
CA TRP A 154 6.47 9.33 8.39
C TRP A 154 7.37 8.09 8.49
N TYR A 155 8.57 8.23 9.09
CA TYR A 155 9.44 7.08 9.38
C TYR A 155 8.79 6.13 10.39
N ARG A 156 8.18 6.65 11.47
CA ARG A 156 7.49 5.82 12.47
C ARG A 156 6.35 5.03 11.85
N LEU A 157 5.57 5.66 10.96
CA LEU A 157 4.52 4.99 10.22
C LEU A 157 5.07 3.96 9.24
N ALA A 158 6.21 4.24 8.58
CA ALA A 158 6.90 3.27 7.73
C ALA A 158 7.34 2.03 8.51
N ASP A 159 7.98 2.21 9.67
CA ASP A 159 8.38 1.14 10.59
C ASP A 159 7.19 0.32 11.09
N TYR A 160 6.07 0.99 11.41
CA TYR A 160 4.83 0.32 11.78
C TYR A 160 4.27 -0.57 10.67
N LEU A 161 4.19 -0.06 9.44
CA LEU A 161 3.73 -0.83 8.27
C LEU A 161 4.71 -1.96 7.93
N ALA A 162 6.02 -1.70 8.04
CA ALA A 162 7.07 -2.68 7.78
C ALA A 162 6.97 -3.89 8.73
N LYS A 163 6.89 -3.64 10.04
CA LYS A 163 6.74 -4.69 11.06
C LYS A 163 5.46 -5.51 10.91
N ALA A 164 4.41 -4.90 10.37
CA ALA A 164 3.13 -5.58 10.14
C ALA A 164 3.00 -6.24 8.74
N ASP A 165 4.10 -6.26 7.96
CA ASP A 165 4.16 -6.78 6.58
C ASP A 165 3.05 -6.20 5.68
N VAL A 166 2.80 -4.89 5.81
CA VAL A 166 1.85 -4.16 4.96
C VAL A 166 2.61 -3.52 3.80
N ARG A 167 2.20 -3.83 2.58
CA ARG A 167 2.73 -3.18 1.37
C ARG A 167 2.04 -1.85 1.14
N CYS A 168 2.79 -0.78 0.91
CA CYS A 168 2.25 0.54 0.61
C CYS A 168 2.38 0.86 -0.89
N HIS A 169 1.36 1.49 -1.46
CA HIS A 169 1.34 1.98 -2.83
C HIS A 169 0.83 3.42 -2.85
N LEU A 170 1.40 4.28 -3.70
CA LEU A 170 1.05 5.68 -3.81
C LEU A 170 0.52 6.00 -5.21
N MET A 171 -0.56 6.77 -5.26
CA MET A 171 -1.21 7.28 -6.47
C MET A 171 -1.52 8.77 -6.30
N LEU A 172 -0.59 9.63 -6.69
CA LEU A 172 -0.58 11.04 -6.29
C LEU A 172 -0.72 11.95 -7.51
N LYS A 173 -1.46 13.05 -7.42
CA LYS A 173 -1.47 14.09 -8.46
C LYS A 173 -0.06 14.69 -8.61
N SER A 174 0.41 14.86 -9.83
CA SER A 174 1.72 15.47 -10.11
C SER A 174 1.77 16.97 -9.71
N GLY A 175 2.97 17.52 -9.61
CA GLY A 175 3.18 18.97 -9.42
C GLY A 175 2.82 19.50 -8.02
N GLN A 176 2.88 18.65 -7.01
CA GLN A 176 2.71 19.00 -5.59
C GLN A 176 3.92 18.50 -4.78
N ASP A 177 4.09 19.01 -3.57
CA ASP A 177 5.12 18.55 -2.63
C ASP A 177 4.64 17.32 -1.86
N TRP A 178 5.21 16.17 -2.20
CA TRP A 178 4.85 14.88 -1.61
C TRP A 178 5.93 14.33 -0.68
N GLU A 179 6.82 15.18 -0.14
CA GLU A 179 7.97 14.73 0.66
C GLU A 179 7.57 13.75 1.76
N GLY A 180 6.52 14.07 2.54
CA GLY A 180 6.05 13.18 3.63
C GLY A 180 5.65 11.78 3.18
N LEU A 181 4.83 11.67 2.13
CA LEU A 181 4.40 10.36 1.59
C LEU A 181 5.55 9.64 0.86
N THR A 182 6.41 10.39 0.19
CA THR A 182 7.60 9.86 -0.48
C THR A 182 8.54 9.22 0.53
N ASN A 183 8.82 9.92 1.64
CA ASN A 183 9.64 9.41 2.74
C ASN A 183 9.00 8.17 3.38
N LEU A 184 7.69 8.20 3.65
CA LEU A 184 6.94 7.02 4.14
C LEU A 184 7.16 5.79 3.24
N PHE A 185 7.04 5.96 1.92
CA PHE A 185 7.16 4.86 0.97
C PHE A 185 8.59 4.34 0.88
N GLU A 186 9.58 5.22 0.77
CA GLU A 186 10.99 4.84 0.62
C GLU A 186 11.54 4.14 1.87
N GLU A 187 11.25 4.68 3.04
CA GLU A 187 11.64 4.06 4.31
C GLU A 187 10.99 2.68 4.46
N MET A 188 9.72 2.53 4.07
CA MET A 188 9.04 1.25 4.12
C MET A 188 9.68 0.22 3.17
N LEU A 189 10.02 0.61 1.93
CA LEU A 189 10.71 -0.28 0.99
C LEU A 189 12.06 -0.75 1.57
N GLN A 190 12.82 0.18 2.18
CA GLN A 190 14.11 -0.12 2.79
C GLN A 190 13.95 -1.09 3.97
N LEU A 191 13.02 -0.82 4.88
CA LEU A 191 12.77 -1.62 6.07
C LEU A 191 12.28 -3.05 5.74
N GLN A 192 11.41 -3.20 4.74
CA GLN A 192 10.94 -4.51 4.26
C GLN A 192 11.91 -5.20 3.28
N GLN A 193 12.99 -4.52 2.86
CA GLN A 193 13.93 -5.00 1.84
C GLN A 193 13.26 -5.40 0.51
N ILE A 194 12.18 -4.71 0.15
CA ILE A 194 11.46 -4.89 -1.11
C ILE A 194 11.87 -3.83 -2.14
N THR A 195 11.24 -3.79 -3.30
CA THR A 195 11.60 -2.90 -4.41
C THR A 195 10.41 -2.15 -4.95
N GLU A 196 10.66 -0.98 -5.54
CA GLU A 196 9.66 -0.27 -6.31
C GLU A 196 9.45 -0.94 -7.68
N ASP A 197 8.18 -1.18 -8.02
CA ASP A 197 7.78 -1.69 -9.32
C ASP A 197 7.48 -0.54 -10.29
N LYS A 198 8.20 -0.55 -11.41
CA LYS A 198 8.14 0.47 -12.47
C LYS A 198 7.48 -0.04 -13.75
N THR A 199 6.76 -1.15 -13.68
CA THR A 199 6.19 -1.81 -14.88
C THR A 199 4.93 -1.13 -15.44
N MET A 200 4.23 -0.31 -14.66
CA MET A 200 3.06 0.41 -15.15
C MET A 200 3.47 1.60 -16.03
N ALA A 201 2.92 1.68 -17.24
CA ALA A 201 3.09 2.85 -18.10
C ALA A 201 2.25 4.01 -17.55
N ILE A 202 2.90 5.11 -17.17
CA ILE A 202 2.26 6.22 -16.45
C ILE A 202 2.55 7.53 -17.14
N ASP A 203 1.52 8.36 -17.30
CA ASP A 203 1.70 9.77 -17.65
C ASP A 203 2.12 10.54 -16.39
N MET A 204 3.45 10.62 -16.19
CA MET A 204 4.05 11.27 -15.01
C MET A 204 3.71 12.76 -14.92
N HIS A 205 3.22 13.38 -15.99
CA HIS A 205 2.78 14.77 -15.97
C HIS A 205 1.43 14.96 -15.28
N LYS A 206 0.64 13.89 -15.09
CA LYS A 206 -0.67 13.95 -14.42
C LYS A 206 -0.67 13.27 -13.07
N ILE A 207 -0.09 12.07 -12.99
CA ILE A 207 -0.14 11.22 -11.80
C ILE A 207 1.24 10.61 -11.56
N ILE A 208 1.69 10.67 -10.32
CA ILE A 208 2.84 9.95 -9.80
C ILE A 208 2.32 8.63 -9.22
N VAL A 209 2.81 7.52 -9.73
CA VAL A 209 2.45 6.18 -9.25
C VAL A 209 3.71 5.49 -8.74
N ARG A 210 3.66 5.03 -7.49
CA ARG A 210 4.75 4.31 -6.84
C ARG A 210 4.21 3.04 -6.22
N LEU A 211 4.73 1.89 -6.65
CA LEU A 211 4.20 0.58 -6.30
C LEU A 211 5.25 -0.23 -5.56
N SER A 212 4.89 -0.83 -4.43
CA SER A 212 5.78 -1.75 -3.73
C SER A 212 5.61 -3.18 -4.24
N SER A 213 6.71 -3.86 -4.52
CA SER A 213 6.73 -5.24 -4.98
C SER A 213 7.82 -6.03 -4.28
N GLN A 214 7.53 -7.30 -3.97
CA GLN A 214 8.57 -8.22 -3.50
C GLN A 214 9.69 -8.30 -4.53
N ARG A 215 10.92 -8.44 -4.03
CA ARG A 215 12.05 -8.79 -4.86
C ARG A 215 11.74 -10.14 -5.47
N LYS A 216 11.69 -10.21 -6.80
CA LYS A 216 11.85 -11.49 -7.47
C LYS A 216 13.20 -12.02 -7.00
N SER A 217 13.21 -13.07 -6.18
CA SER A 217 14.44 -13.78 -5.89
C SER A 217 14.98 -14.18 -7.25
N SER A 218 16.02 -13.49 -7.71
CA SER A 218 16.66 -13.82 -8.98
C SER A 218 16.96 -15.30 -8.88
N GLN A 219 16.19 -16.09 -9.62
CA GLN A 219 16.37 -17.52 -9.73
C GLN A 219 17.81 -17.63 -10.22
N ARG A 220 18.73 -17.94 -9.30
CA ARG A 220 20.14 -18.11 -9.64
C ARG A 220 20.08 -19.27 -10.60
N ASP A 221 20.24 -18.97 -11.89
CA ASP A 221 20.48 -19.94 -12.92
C ASP A 221 21.77 -20.65 -12.50
N ASN A 222 21.62 -21.70 -11.70
CA ASN A 222 22.64 -22.71 -11.48
C ASN A 222 22.78 -23.41 -12.82
N LYS A 223 23.47 -22.75 -13.74
CA LYS A 223 23.97 -23.29 -14.98
C LYS A 223 25.03 -24.29 -14.55
N THR A 224 24.60 -25.50 -14.20
CA THR A 224 25.46 -26.66 -14.01
C THR A 224 26.26 -26.82 -15.30
N HIS A 225 27.51 -26.36 -15.27
CA HIS A 225 28.53 -26.80 -16.19
C HIS A 225 28.67 -28.30 -16.01
N GLY A 226 28.03 -29.06 -16.91
CA GLY A 226 28.33 -30.47 -17.07
C GLY A 226 29.81 -30.59 -17.43
N PRO A 227 30.57 -31.49 -16.79
CA PRO A 227 31.93 -31.76 -17.19
C PRO A 227 31.88 -32.34 -18.61
N GLY A 228 32.50 -31.63 -19.56
CA GLY A 228 32.76 -32.14 -20.89
C GLY A 228 33.65 -33.38 -20.76
N ASN A 229 33.04 -34.55 -20.93
CA ASN A 229 33.74 -35.81 -21.03
C ASN A 229 34.23 -35.95 -22.48
N SER A 230 35.41 -35.40 -22.77
CA SER A 230 36.09 -35.61 -24.03
C SER A 230 36.88 -36.92 -23.95
N GLY A 231 36.24 -38.01 -24.38
CA GLY A 231 36.92 -39.26 -24.72
C GLY A 231 36.92 -39.45 -26.24
N ALA A 232 38.12 -39.39 -26.82
CA ALA A 232 38.62 -40.05 -28.05
C ALA A 232 39.65 -39.14 -28.75
#